data_AF-A0A1Q2H0A5-F1
#
_entry.id   AF-A0A1Q2H0A5-F1
#
_cell.length_a   1.000
_cell.length_b   1.000
_cell.length_c   1.000
_cell.angle_alpha   90.00
_cell.angle_beta   90.00
_cell.angle_gamma   90.00
#
_symmetry.space_group_name_H-M   'P 1'
#
loop_
_entity.id
_entity.type
_entity.pdbx_description
1 polymer ?
#
loop_
_entity_poly.entity_id
_entity_poly.type
_entity_poly.pdbx_seq_one_letter_code
_entity_poly.pdbx_strand_id
1 'polypeptide(L)'
;MNIELIYTVQPGDTLSAITSSIQACAGVTINQVEQANPRLAPDALRIGELALIPYVEGSGHLVYTIRPNDSFASICAHLTHCKHITENNILAANPGLQISTLQIGELLNIPAASSVSSVTLSPDAGVMGYWHWTYSHASTPNNATLSIAFSGYADPQEAINNATGIESTLVGSKFICFGGGNEKGAFNGDILNDITNAIEAGKLQAYDGIAFDIEEGDSGLADYFQTAFKTAKQIGFQVFVTVSHSAPYGIADAKELMAVLLADENIDYISPQLYTTGSEDGNDYDTSQGVTWKDYANCKAAVVPSIVKSEYYTSAQTYFKQQGVTLSGYIQWQQTNS
;
A
#
# COMPACT_ATOMS: atom_id res chain seq x y z
N MET A 1 1.30 -21.87 -13.10
CA MET A 1 0.89 -20.60 -13.71
C MET A 1 0.20 -20.94 -15.03
N ASN A 2 -1.05 -20.51 -15.25
CA ASN A 2 -1.74 -20.78 -16.51
C ASN A 2 -1.24 -19.77 -17.55
N ILE A 3 -0.78 -20.22 -18.73
CA ILE A 3 -0.36 -19.31 -19.81
C ILE A 3 -1.58 -19.01 -20.68
N GLU A 4 -1.93 -17.73 -20.79
CA GLU A 4 -3.11 -17.26 -21.53
C GLU A 4 -2.72 -16.81 -22.94
N LEU A 5 -1.59 -16.11 -23.09
CA LEU A 5 -1.12 -15.63 -24.39
C LEU A 5 0.36 -15.95 -24.58
N ILE A 6 0.75 -16.19 -25.83
CA ILE A 6 2.16 -16.20 -26.25
C ILE A 6 2.38 -14.97 -27.12
N TYR A 7 2.85 -13.88 -26.52
CA TYR A 7 3.10 -12.62 -27.20
C TYR A 7 4.41 -12.68 -28.00
N THR A 8 4.42 -12.17 -29.23
CA THR A 8 5.66 -12.00 -30.01
C THR A 8 6.16 -10.59 -29.78
N VAL A 9 7.40 -10.42 -29.30
CA VAL A 9 8.04 -9.11 -29.15
C VAL A 9 8.11 -8.40 -30.50
N GLN A 10 7.59 -7.17 -30.54
CA GLN A 10 7.53 -6.29 -31.71
C GLN A 10 8.62 -5.21 -31.67
N PRO A 11 8.92 -4.54 -32.81
CA PRO A 11 9.86 -3.44 -32.84
C PRO A 11 9.46 -2.29 -31.89
N GLY A 12 10.35 -1.92 -30.98
CA GLY A 12 10.14 -0.82 -30.03
C GLY A 12 9.55 -1.24 -28.68
N ASP A 13 9.23 -2.52 -28.50
CA ASP A 13 8.72 -3.04 -27.23
C ASP A 13 9.74 -2.95 -26.10
N THR A 14 9.24 -2.62 -24.91
CA THR A 14 9.89 -2.86 -23.62
C THR A 14 8.97 -3.75 -22.79
N LEU A 15 9.50 -4.45 -21.78
CA LEU A 15 8.68 -5.29 -20.90
C LEU A 15 7.56 -4.47 -20.23
N SER A 16 7.88 -3.24 -19.82
CA SER A 16 6.92 -2.30 -19.25
C SER A 16 5.82 -1.92 -20.24
N ALA A 17 6.19 -1.55 -21.48
CA ALA A 17 5.22 -1.16 -22.51
C ALA A 17 4.30 -2.32 -22.93
N ILE A 18 4.85 -3.55 -23.01
CA ILE A 18 4.06 -4.77 -23.27
C ILE A 18 3.05 -4.98 -22.13
N THR A 19 3.52 -4.91 -20.88
CA THR A 19 2.69 -5.12 -19.68
C THR A 19 1.54 -4.12 -19.63
N SER A 20 1.84 -2.81 -19.79
CA SER A 20 0.82 -1.76 -19.82
C SER A 20 -0.15 -1.91 -20.99
N SER A 21 0.32 -2.29 -22.17
CA SER A 21 -0.54 -2.47 -23.35
C SER A 21 -1.51 -3.64 -23.16
N ILE A 22 -1.06 -4.76 -22.58
CA ILE A 22 -1.92 -5.91 -22.28
C ILE A 22 -3.01 -5.52 -21.27
N GLN A 23 -2.65 -4.80 -20.20
CA GLN A 23 -3.62 -4.29 -19.23
C GLN A 23 -4.63 -3.35 -19.90
N ALA A 24 -4.17 -2.44 -20.77
CA ALA A 24 -5.04 -1.50 -21.47
C ALA A 24 -6.01 -2.17 -22.46
N CYS A 25 -5.71 -3.38 -22.93
CA CYS A 25 -6.61 -4.18 -23.76
C CYS A 25 -7.60 -5.04 -22.96
N ALA A 26 -7.45 -5.13 -21.63
CA ALA A 26 -8.24 -6.06 -20.82
C ALA A 26 -9.73 -5.67 -20.79
N GLY A 27 -10.57 -6.53 -21.36
CA GLY A 27 -12.01 -6.26 -21.54
C GLY A 27 -12.39 -5.71 -22.91
N VAL A 28 -11.45 -5.66 -23.86
CA VAL A 28 -11.77 -5.36 -25.27
C VAL A 28 -12.79 -6.35 -25.81
N THR A 29 -13.78 -5.84 -26.55
CA THR A 29 -14.83 -6.66 -27.15
C THR A 29 -14.43 -7.15 -28.54
N ILE A 30 -15.00 -8.29 -28.96
CA ILE A 30 -14.79 -8.85 -30.30
C ILE A 30 -15.08 -7.80 -31.38
N ASN A 31 -16.20 -7.07 -31.26
CA ASN A 31 -16.60 -6.04 -32.21
C ASN A 31 -15.56 -4.90 -32.32
N GLN A 32 -14.92 -4.52 -31.22
CA GLN A 32 -13.86 -3.50 -31.26
C GLN A 32 -12.62 -4.01 -31.98
N VAL A 33 -12.24 -5.27 -31.77
CA VAL A 33 -11.13 -5.89 -32.51
C VAL A 33 -11.45 -6.00 -34.00
N GLU A 34 -12.67 -6.42 -34.36
CA GLU A 34 -13.09 -6.49 -35.76
C GLU A 34 -13.06 -5.12 -36.46
N GLN A 35 -13.55 -4.08 -35.78
CA GLN A 35 -13.52 -2.71 -36.31
C GLN A 35 -12.10 -2.18 -36.52
N ALA A 36 -11.17 -2.53 -35.63
CA ALA A 36 -9.76 -2.17 -35.78
C ALA A 36 -9.07 -2.92 -36.92
N ASN A 37 -9.63 -4.04 -37.39
CA ASN A 37 -9.01 -4.94 -38.37
C ASN A 37 -9.91 -5.21 -39.60
N PRO A 38 -10.30 -4.20 -40.38
CA PRO A 38 -11.24 -4.36 -41.50
C PRO A 38 -10.75 -5.25 -42.65
N ARG A 39 -9.47 -5.63 -42.64
CA ARG A 39 -8.85 -6.52 -43.64
C ARG A 39 -8.66 -7.96 -43.16
N LEU A 40 -8.80 -8.20 -41.85
CA LEU A 40 -8.74 -9.55 -41.30
C LEU A 40 -10.12 -10.20 -41.43
N ALA A 41 -10.15 -11.43 -41.92
CA ALA A 41 -11.38 -12.22 -41.93
C ALA A 41 -11.51 -12.92 -40.56
N PRO A 42 -12.49 -12.57 -39.71
CA PRO A 42 -12.59 -13.10 -38.35
C PRO A 42 -12.69 -14.63 -38.29
N ASP A 43 -13.34 -15.24 -39.30
CA ASP A 43 -13.51 -16.70 -39.42
C ASP A 43 -12.35 -17.41 -40.14
N ALA A 44 -11.32 -16.67 -40.57
CA ALA A 44 -10.22 -17.20 -41.37
C ALA A 44 -8.88 -16.52 -41.05
N LEU A 45 -8.61 -16.31 -39.76
CA LEU A 45 -7.34 -15.76 -39.28
C LEU A 45 -6.14 -16.63 -39.72
N ARG A 46 -5.07 -15.98 -40.18
CA ARG A 46 -3.85 -16.67 -40.63
C ARG A 46 -2.77 -16.58 -39.57
N ILE A 47 -2.14 -17.71 -39.28
CA ILE A 47 -1.00 -17.78 -38.35
C ILE A 47 0.11 -16.85 -38.85
N GLY A 48 0.64 -16.02 -37.95
CA GLY A 48 1.69 -15.05 -38.24
C GLY A 48 1.17 -13.70 -38.78
N GLU A 49 -0.12 -13.57 -39.05
CA GLU A 49 -0.74 -12.28 -39.39
C GLU A 49 -0.82 -11.38 -38.14
N LEU A 50 -0.75 -10.07 -38.33
CA LEU A 50 -0.82 -9.11 -37.24
C LEU A 50 -2.26 -8.62 -37.07
N ALA A 51 -2.76 -8.68 -35.83
CA ALA A 51 -4.02 -8.10 -35.40
C ALA A 51 -3.76 -6.88 -34.52
N LEU A 52 -4.53 -5.81 -34.76
CA LEU A 52 -4.57 -4.63 -33.90
C LEU A 52 -5.61 -4.83 -32.81
N ILE A 53 -5.19 -4.96 -31.56
CA ILE A 53 -6.10 -5.06 -30.43
C ILE A 53 -6.24 -3.67 -29.81
N PRO A 54 -7.39 -2.98 -29.94
CA PRO A 54 -7.54 -1.64 -29.40
C PRO A 54 -7.54 -1.64 -27.86
N TYR A 55 -7.04 -0.54 -27.29
CA TYR A 55 -7.20 -0.26 -25.87
C TYR A 55 -8.68 0.02 -25.56
N VAL A 56 -9.12 -0.39 -24.37
CA VAL A 56 -10.51 -0.22 -23.92
C VAL A 56 -10.84 1.26 -23.75
N GLU A 57 -9.90 2.03 -23.18
CA GLU A 57 -9.99 3.47 -23.00
C GLU A 57 -8.77 4.16 -23.61
N GLY A 58 -9.01 5.21 -24.40
CA GLY A 58 -7.97 5.99 -25.05
C GLY A 58 -7.67 5.56 -26.50
N SER A 59 -6.59 6.11 -27.05
CA SER A 59 -6.15 5.86 -28.42
C SER A 59 -4.91 4.97 -28.41
N GLY A 60 -4.94 3.87 -29.16
CA GLY A 60 -3.79 2.98 -29.29
C GLY A 60 -4.20 1.53 -29.53
N HIS A 61 -3.22 0.69 -29.84
CA HIS A 61 -3.42 -0.73 -30.09
C HIS A 61 -2.22 -1.54 -29.61
N LEU A 62 -2.48 -2.73 -29.07
CA LEU A 62 -1.49 -3.79 -28.98
C LEU A 62 -1.40 -4.49 -30.35
N VAL A 63 -0.19 -4.62 -30.89
CA VAL A 63 0.05 -5.37 -32.14
C VAL A 63 0.29 -6.83 -31.78
N TYR A 64 -0.71 -7.67 -31.99
CA TYR A 64 -0.67 -9.08 -31.64
C TYR A 64 -0.42 -9.96 -32.86
N THR A 65 0.56 -10.87 -32.79
CA THR A 65 0.79 -11.88 -33.84
C THR A 65 -0.11 -13.08 -33.63
N ILE A 66 -0.99 -13.37 -34.59
CA ILE A 66 -1.91 -14.52 -34.55
C ILE A 66 -1.14 -15.84 -34.45
N ARG A 67 -1.54 -16.67 -33.47
CA ARG A 67 -0.99 -17.98 -33.16
C ARG A 67 -1.92 -19.11 -33.61
N PRO A 68 -1.42 -20.36 -33.63
CA PRO A 68 -2.27 -21.53 -33.86
C PRO A 68 -3.44 -21.56 -32.85
N ASN A 69 -4.65 -21.78 -33.37
CA ASN A 69 -5.93 -21.87 -32.62
C ASN A 69 -6.48 -20.56 -32.06
N ASP A 70 -5.93 -19.41 -32.45
CA ASP A 70 -6.51 -18.14 -32.09
C ASP A 70 -7.82 -17.86 -32.81
N SER A 71 -8.72 -17.20 -32.09
CA SER A 71 -9.86 -16.45 -32.61
C SER A 71 -9.87 -15.09 -31.93
N PHE A 72 -10.56 -14.09 -32.49
CA PHE A 72 -10.74 -12.82 -31.76
C PHE A 72 -11.42 -13.03 -30.41
N ALA A 73 -12.36 -13.98 -30.32
CA ALA A 73 -13.02 -14.33 -29.06
C ALA A 73 -12.02 -14.86 -28.00
N SER A 74 -11.15 -15.81 -28.37
CA SER A 74 -10.15 -16.35 -27.44
C SER A 74 -9.12 -15.31 -27.03
N ILE A 75 -8.65 -14.47 -27.96
CA ILE A 75 -7.72 -13.38 -27.66
C ILE A 75 -8.35 -12.40 -26.65
N CYS A 76 -9.60 -11.96 -26.86
CA CYS A 76 -10.29 -11.06 -25.94
C CYS A 76 -10.49 -11.69 -24.55
N ALA A 77 -10.85 -12.98 -24.50
CA ALA A 77 -11.03 -13.70 -23.25
C ALA A 77 -9.71 -13.81 -22.47
N HIS A 78 -8.63 -14.22 -23.13
CA HIS A 78 -7.31 -14.33 -22.53
C HIS A 78 -6.79 -12.97 -22.03
N LEU A 79 -6.96 -11.89 -22.80
CA LEU A 79 -6.59 -10.54 -22.36
C LEU A 79 -7.38 -10.10 -21.12
N THR A 80 -8.64 -10.50 -20.99
CA THR A 80 -9.45 -10.25 -19.78
C THR A 80 -8.85 -10.95 -18.56
N HIS A 81 -8.34 -12.17 -18.72
CA HIS A 81 -7.65 -12.90 -17.64
C HIS A 81 -6.30 -12.27 -17.25
N CYS A 82 -5.76 -11.38 -18.09
CA CYS A 82 -4.50 -10.68 -17.84
C CYS A 82 -4.68 -9.26 -17.24
N LYS A 83 -5.89 -8.84 -16.83
CA LYS A 83 -6.23 -7.46 -16.40
C LYS A 83 -5.32 -6.85 -15.31
N HIS A 84 -4.63 -7.68 -14.53
CA HIS A 84 -3.73 -7.26 -13.44
C HIS A 84 -2.32 -7.84 -13.56
N ILE A 85 -1.90 -8.16 -14.78
CA ILE A 85 -0.57 -8.73 -15.01
C ILE A 85 0.53 -7.72 -14.67
N THR A 86 1.57 -8.14 -13.94
CA THR A 86 2.76 -7.34 -13.64
C THR A 86 3.97 -7.82 -14.44
N GLU A 87 5.00 -6.97 -14.55
CA GLU A 87 6.29 -7.36 -15.17
C GLU A 87 6.86 -8.62 -14.49
N ASN A 88 6.80 -8.69 -13.15
CA ASN A 88 7.26 -9.85 -12.39
C ASN A 88 6.51 -11.14 -12.72
N ASN A 89 5.21 -11.06 -13.01
CA ASN A 89 4.46 -12.24 -13.45
C ASN A 89 4.97 -12.75 -14.81
N ILE A 90 5.25 -11.85 -15.75
CA ILE A 90 5.81 -12.21 -17.05
C ILE A 90 7.24 -12.76 -16.89
N LEU A 91 8.07 -12.16 -16.05
CA LEU A 91 9.43 -12.67 -15.76
C LEU A 91 9.41 -14.08 -15.20
N ALA A 92 8.52 -14.33 -14.23
CA ALA A 92 8.37 -15.65 -13.63
C ALA A 92 7.88 -16.70 -14.64
N ALA A 93 7.07 -16.31 -15.63
CA ALA A 93 6.61 -17.19 -16.71
C ALA A 93 7.66 -17.41 -17.81
N ASN A 94 8.74 -16.62 -17.83
CA ASN A 94 9.82 -16.70 -18.83
C ASN A 94 11.21 -16.79 -18.16
N PRO A 95 11.53 -17.92 -17.47
CA PRO A 95 12.83 -18.10 -16.86
C PRO A 95 13.97 -17.95 -17.88
N GLY A 96 14.90 -17.03 -17.62
CA GLY A 96 16.05 -16.76 -18.48
C GLY A 96 15.90 -15.54 -19.39
N LEU A 97 14.73 -14.88 -19.42
CA LEU A 97 14.50 -13.65 -20.18
C LEU A 97 15.48 -12.54 -19.79
N GLN A 98 16.12 -11.90 -20.78
CA GLN A 98 17.06 -10.80 -20.56
C GLN A 98 16.34 -9.46 -20.80
N ILE A 99 15.92 -8.81 -19.71
CA ILE A 99 15.04 -7.62 -19.74
C ILE A 99 15.63 -6.46 -20.54
N SER A 100 16.96 -6.27 -20.48
CA SER A 100 17.65 -5.17 -21.16
C SER A 100 17.82 -5.39 -22.68
N THR A 101 17.46 -6.57 -23.20
CA THR A 101 17.70 -6.94 -24.60
C THR A 101 16.59 -7.85 -25.17
N LEU A 102 15.32 -7.49 -24.98
CA LEU A 102 14.22 -8.20 -25.65
C LEU A 102 14.50 -8.26 -27.15
N GLN A 103 14.47 -9.46 -27.73
CA GLN A 103 14.74 -9.65 -29.15
C GLN A 103 13.44 -9.60 -29.94
N ILE A 104 13.43 -8.83 -31.04
CA ILE A 104 12.27 -8.81 -31.95
C ILE A 104 12.01 -10.24 -32.46
N GLY A 105 10.77 -10.70 -32.32
CA GLY A 105 10.37 -12.08 -32.65
C GLY A 105 10.48 -13.08 -31.50
N GLU A 106 11.06 -12.69 -30.35
CA GLU A 106 11.08 -13.50 -29.14
C GLU A 106 9.65 -13.76 -28.64
N LEU A 107 9.40 -14.98 -28.16
CA LEU A 107 8.08 -15.38 -27.66
C LEU A 107 8.05 -15.23 -26.15
N LEU A 108 7.10 -14.44 -25.65
CA LEU A 108 6.86 -14.27 -24.22
C LEU A 108 5.60 -15.03 -23.81
N ASN A 109 5.75 -15.90 -22.82
CA ASN A 109 4.63 -16.48 -22.10
C ASN A 109 3.98 -15.39 -21.23
N ILE A 110 2.74 -15.05 -21.53
CA ILE A 110 1.94 -14.15 -20.72
C ILE A 110 1.00 -15.01 -19.89
N PRO A 111 1.19 -15.09 -18.57
CA PRO A 111 0.30 -15.86 -17.74
C PRO A 111 -1.04 -15.14 -17.53
N ALA A 112 -2.04 -15.88 -17.08
CA ALA A 112 -3.18 -15.26 -16.40
C ALA A 112 -2.61 -14.40 -15.28
N ALA A 113 -3.18 -13.21 -15.08
CA ALA A 113 -2.98 -12.55 -13.81
C ALA A 113 -3.47 -13.55 -12.76
N SER A 114 -2.58 -14.00 -11.86
CA SER A 114 -3.04 -14.75 -10.70
C SER A 114 -4.18 -13.94 -10.12
N SER A 115 -5.38 -14.54 -10.00
CA SER A 115 -6.40 -13.95 -9.14
C SER A 115 -5.66 -13.73 -7.83
N VAL A 116 -5.36 -12.48 -7.50
CA VAL A 116 -4.59 -12.16 -6.31
C VAL A 116 -5.34 -12.88 -5.21
N SER A 117 -4.75 -13.91 -4.60
CA SER A 117 -5.36 -14.57 -3.45
C SER A 117 -5.64 -13.42 -2.51
N SER A 118 -6.91 -13.07 -2.36
CA SER A 118 -7.27 -11.84 -1.68
C SER A 118 -6.79 -12.00 -0.26
N VAL A 119 -5.76 -11.24 0.11
CA VAL A 119 -5.30 -11.28 1.48
C VAL A 119 -6.37 -10.62 2.32
N THR A 120 -6.78 -11.28 3.38
CA THR A 120 -7.78 -10.77 4.32
C THR A 120 -7.15 -10.72 5.69
N LEU A 121 -7.31 -9.59 6.37
CA LEU A 121 -6.99 -9.45 7.79
C LEU A 121 -7.94 -10.32 8.61
N SER A 122 -7.40 -10.97 9.64
CA SER A 122 -8.14 -11.81 10.57
C SER A 122 -7.39 -11.85 11.91
N PRO A 123 -8.08 -11.85 13.06
CA PRO A 123 -9.54 -11.94 13.24
C PRO A 123 -10.25 -10.61 12.94
N ASP A 124 -11.58 -10.66 12.85
CA ASP A 124 -12.43 -9.47 12.67
C ASP A 124 -12.32 -8.52 13.87
N ALA A 125 -12.25 -7.22 13.58
CA ALA A 125 -12.21 -6.16 14.60
C ALA A 125 -12.88 -4.87 14.09
N GLY A 126 -13.11 -3.91 15.00
CA GLY A 126 -13.68 -2.61 14.63
C GLY A 126 -12.76 -1.81 13.70
N VAL A 127 -11.46 -1.84 13.98
CA VAL A 127 -10.40 -1.35 13.09
C VAL A 127 -9.50 -2.52 12.69
N MET A 128 -9.37 -2.74 11.39
CA MET A 128 -8.46 -3.70 10.78
C MET A 128 -7.62 -2.93 9.76
N GLY A 129 -6.39 -2.60 10.11
CA GLY A 129 -5.51 -1.84 9.23
C GLY A 129 -4.20 -2.54 8.91
N TYR A 130 -3.43 -1.93 8.02
CA TYR A 130 -2.08 -2.37 7.70
C TYR A 130 -1.18 -1.21 7.35
N TRP A 131 0.11 -1.37 7.66
CA TRP A 131 1.17 -0.52 7.16
C TRP A 131 1.49 -0.91 5.71
N HIS A 132 1.49 0.05 4.81
CA HIS A 132 1.88 -0.13 3.41
C HIS A 132 3.19 0.59 3.16
N TRP A 133 4.29 -0.18 3.11
CA TRP A 133 5.60 0.41 2.85
C TRP A 133 5.66 0.92 1.43
N THR A 134 6.03 2.18 1.24
CA THR A 134 6.00 2.81 -0.08
C THR A 134 7.03 2.23 -1.06
N TYR A 135 7.99 1.48 -0.54
CA TYR A 135 9.02 0.77 -1.29
C TYR A 135 8.71 -0.73 -1.47
N SER A 136 7.51 -1.19 -1.10
CA SER A 136 7.07 -2.58 -1.22
C SER A 136 6.11 -2.78 -2.39
N HIS A 137 6.13 -3.98 -2.99
CA HIS A 137 5.16 -4.43 -3.99
C HIS A 137 4.22 -5.51 -3.45
N ALA A 138 4.05 -5.55 -2.12
CA ALA A 138 3.18 -6.51 -1.46
C ALA A 138 1.71 -6.32 -1.84
N SER A 139 0.97 -7.44 -1.83
CA SER A 139 -0.49 -7.39 -1.99
C SER A 139 -1.13 -6.62 -0.83
N THR A 140 -2.27 -6.00 -1.08
CA THR A 140 -3.01 -5.23 -0.08
C THR A 140 -4.19 -6.04 0.45
N PRO A 141 -4.42 -6.09 1.77
CA PRO A 141 -5.60 -6.76 2.31
C PRO A 141 -6.90 -6.08 1.83
N ASN A 142 -7.83 -6.86 1.28
CA ASN A 142 -9.04 -6.28 0.65
C ASN A 142 -10.17 -5.94 1.63
N ASN A 143 -10.09 -6.43 2.88
CA ASN A 143 -11.05 -6.17 3.94
C ASN A 143 -10.54 -5.16 4.98
N ALA A 144 -9.44 -4.45 4.69
CA ALA A 144 -8.92 -3.43 5.58
C ALA A 144 -9.90 -2.26 5.71
N THR A 145 -10.09 -1.80 6.95
CA THR A 145 -10.86 -0.59 7.28
C THR A 145 -10.04 0.67 7.09
N LEU A 146 -8.70 0.58 7.20
CA LEU A 146 -7.78 1.68 6.94
C LEU A 146 -6.41 1.16 6.49
N SER A 147 -5.61 2.04 5.89
CA SER A 147 -4.25 1.73 5.46
C SER A 147 -3.33 2.94 5.60
N ILE A 148 -2.04 2.69 5.84
CA ILE A 148 -1.08 3.75 6.16
C ILE A 148 0.10 3.67 5.19
N ALA A 149 0.25 4.66 4.30
CA ALA A 149 1.41 4.80 3.43
C ALA A 149 2.63 5.24 4.26
N PHE A 150 3.61 4.35 4.38
CA PHE A 150 4.79 4.53 5.23
C PHE A 150 6.08 4.55 4.42
N SER A 151 6.82 5.65 4.53
CA SER A 151 8.12 5.85 3.88
C SER A 151 9.30 5.93 4.86
N GLY A 152 9.02 6.18 6.15
CA GLY A 152 10.06 6.39 7.17
C GLY A 152 10.63 7.81 7.24
N TYR A 153 10.03 8.79 6.53
CA TYR A 153 10.46 10.19 6.51
C TYR A 153 9.52 11.08 7.31
N ALA A 154 10.07 11.99 8.11
CA ALA A 154 9.30 13.04 8.78
C ALA A 154 9.14 14.29 7.91
N ASP A 155 10.08 14.57 7.00
CA ASP A 155 9.96 15.67 6.05
C ASP A 155 8.73 15.48 5.13
N PRO A 156 7.82 16.47 5.06
CA PRO A 156 6.57 16.29 4.34
C PRO A 156 6.75 16.19 2.83
N GLN A 157 7.76 16.84 2.24
CA GLN A 157 8.01 16.76 0.80
C GLN A 157 8.55 15.37 0.43
N GLU A 158 9.49 14.84 1.21
CA GLU A 158 10.01 13.49 1.02
C GLU A 158 8.93 12.43 1.20
N ALA A 159 8.12 12.53 2.26
CA ALA A 159 7.03 11.58 2.49
C ALA A 159 6.01 11.57 1.34
N ILE A 160 5.59 12.75 0.84
CA ILE A 160 4.68 12.86 -0.32
C ILE A 160 5.30 12.29 -1.59
N ASN A 161 6.58 12.60 -1.86
CA ASN A 161 7.28 12.11 -3.04
C ASN A 161 7.36 10.57 -3.04
N ASN A 162 7.69 9.98 -1.88
CA ASN A 162 7.76 8.53 -1.73
C ASN A 162 6.38 7.87 -1.80
N ALA A 163 5.30 8.58 -1.49
CA ALA A 163 3.94 8.05 -1.53
C ALA A 163 3.21 8.27 -2.88
N THR A 164 3.86 8.87 -3.88
CA THR A 164 3.21 9.23 -5.16
C THR A 164 2.70 8.00 -5.91
N GLY A 165 1.40 7.97 -6.21
CA GLY A 165 0.72 6.92 -6.96
C GLY A 165 0.24 5.74 -6.10
N ILE A 166 0.69 5.66 -4.84
CA ILE A 166 0.31 4.60 -3.90
C ILE A 166 -1.12 4.80 -3.39
N GLU A 167 -1.63 6.03 -3.35
CA GLU A 167 -2.99 6.32 -2.87
C GLU A 167 -4.07 5.51 -3.60
N SER A 168 -3.81 5.13 -4.85
CA SER A 168 -4.70 4.30 -5.68
C SER A 168 -4.75 2.82 -5.28
N THR A 169 -3.74 2.33 -4.56
CA THR A 169 -3.62 0.93 -4.12
C THR A 169 -4.11 0.70 -2.70
N LEU A 170 -4.21 1.79 -1.91
CA LEU A 170 -4.65 1.76 -0.52
C LEU A 170 -6.13 1.37 -0.38
N VAL A 171 -6.42 0.60 0.69
CA VAL A 171 -7.75 0.08 1.01
C VAL A 171 -8.28 0.71 2.31
N GLY A 172 -9.57 1.02 2.35
CA GLY A 172 -10.21 1.68 3.50
C GLY A 172 -9.87 3.18 3.57
N SER A 173 -9.96 3.76 4.78
CA SER A 173 -9.47 5.13 5.03
C SER A 173 -7.96 5.19 4.81
N LYS A 174 -7.50 6.19 4.07
CA LYS A 174 -6.11 6.31 3.62
C LYS A 174 -5.35 7.29 4.48
N PHE A 175 -4.24 6.86 5.05
CA PHE A 175 -3.35 7.71 5.83
C PHE A 175 -2.00 7.86 5.13
N ILE A 176 -1.46 9.08 5.14
CA ILE A 176 -0.03 9.31 4.88
C ILE A 176 0.72 9.39 6.20
N CYS A 177 1.86 8.71 6.30
CA CYS A 177 2.68 8.72 7.50
C CYS A 177 3.85 9.70 7.39
N PHE A 178 4.06 10.47 8.45
CA PHE A 178 5.30 11.17 8.73
C PHE A 178 6.00 10.51 9.91
N GLY A 179 7.32 10.39 9.85
CA GLY A 179 8.13 9.81 10.92
C GLY A 179 8.66 8.41 10.61
N GLY A 180 9.35 7.83 11.59
CA GLY A 180 10.03 6.54 11.47
C GLY A 180 11.19 6.40 12.45
N GLY A 181 11.52 5.15 12.82
CA GLY A 181 12.66 4.81 13.68
C GLY A 181 14.02 4.91 12.97
N ASN A 182 14.35 6.09 12.44
CA ASN A 182 15.63 6.40 11.81
C ASN A 182 15.89 7.92 11.77
N GLU A 183 17.11 8.33 11.44
CA GLU A 183 17.51 9.76 11.38
C GLU A 183 16.61 10.62 10.49
N LYS A 184 16.06 10.08 9.38
CA LYS A 184 15.15 10.80 8.48
C LYS A 184 13.70 10.83 8.98
N GLY A 185 13.36 9.94 9.90
CA GLY A 185 12.07 9.87 10.57
C GLY A 185 12.02 10.66 11.89
N ALA A 186 13.15 11.20 12.35
CA ALA A 186 13.21 11.97 13.59
C ALA A 186 12.48 13.32 13.48
N PHE A 187 11.65 13.63 14.48
CA PHE A 187 10.92 14.89 14.54
C PHE A 187 11.72 16.01 15.22
N ASN A 188 11.51 17.24 14.74
CA ASN A 188 11.87 18.46 15.45
C ASN A 188 10.80 19.54 15.21
N GLY A 189 10.93 20.69 15.86
CA GLY A 189 9.96 21.77 15.77
C GLY A 189 9.76 22.30 14.34
N ASP A 190 10.84 22.40 13.55
CA ASP A 190 10.77 22.88 12.17
C ASP A 190 10.01 21.90 11.27
N ILE A 191 10.30 20.60 11.38
CA ILE A 191 9.59 19.54 10.65
C ILE A 191 8.10 19.56 10.98
N LEU A 192 7.71 19.71 12.26
CA LEU A 192 6.30 19.74 12.65
C LEU A 192 5.59 21.01 12.17
N ASN A 193 6.29 22.14 12.12
CA ASN A 193 5.78 23.35 11.46
C ASN A 193 5.59 23.13 9.96
N ASP A 194 6.54 22.49 9.29
CA ASP A 194 6.45 22.21 7.85
C ASP A 194 5.32 21.23 7.52
N ILE A 195 5.11 20.20 8.36
CA ILE A 195 3.94 19.32 8.27
C ILE A 195 2.66 20.15 8.42
N THR A 196 2.57 20.98 9.46
CA THR A 196 1.40 21.85 9.69
C THR A 196 1.11 22.74 8.47
N ASN A 197 2.14 23.38 7.92
CA ASN A 197 2.04 24.19 6.71
C ASN A 197 1.58 23.37 5.49
N ALA A 198 2.04 22.12 5.35
CA ALA A 198 1.62 21.24 4.27
C ALA A 198 0.13 20.85 4.38
N ILE A 199 -0.37 20.65 5.60
CA ILE A 199 -1.79 20.40 5.88
C ILE A 199 -2.61 21.61 5.47
N GLU A 200 -2.26 22.81 5.95
CA GLU A 200 -2.98 24.06 5.64
C GLU A 200 -2.95 24.41 4.15
N ALA A 201 -1.83 24.12 3.48
CA ALA A 201 -1.68 24.32 2.05
C ALA A 201 -2.45 23.28 1.20
N GLY A 202 -3.13 22.30 1.82
CA GLY A 202 -3.92 21.28 1.13
C GLY A 202 -3.09 20.27 0.34
N LYS A 203 -1.80 20.09 0.69
CA LYS A 203 -0.91 19.17 -0.03
C LYS A 203 -1.25 17.69 0.16
N LEU A 204 -2.08 17.37 1.16
CA LEU A 204 -2.38 15.99 1.59
C LEU A 204 -3.81 15.53 1.23
N GLN A 205 -4.50 16.25 0.33
CA GLN A 205 -5.91 15.98 -0.01
C GLN A 205 -6.20 14.61 -0.65
N ALA A 206 -5.17 13.86 -1.04
CA ALA A 206 -5.30 12.48 -1.53
C ALA A 206 -5.58 11.46 -0.42
N TYR A 207 -5.45 11.88 0.85
CA TYR A 207 -5.59 11.04 2.04
C TYR A 207 -6.79 11.47 2.89
N ASP A 208 -7.33 10.54 3.67
CA ASP A 208 -8.41 10.78 4.64
C ASP A 208 -7.84 11.16 6.03
N GLY A 209 -6.58 10.82 6.29
CA GLY A 209 -5.92 11.10 7.56
C GLY A 209 -4.40 11.19 7.48
N ILE A 210 -3.81 11.55 8.62
CA ILE A 210 -2.37 11.73 8.79
C ILE A 210 -1.91 10.86 9.95
N ALA A 211 -0.90 10.03 9.69
CA ALA A 211 -0.23 9.23 10.70
C ALA A 211 1.09 9.90 11.12
N PHE A 212 1.36 9.91 12.42
CA PHE A 212 2.62 10.35 13.00
C PHE A 212 3.29 9.16 13.67
N ASP A 213 4.40 8.70 13.09
CA ASP A 213 5.25 7.65 13.63
C ASP A 213 6.33 8.22 14.54
N ILE A 214 5.90 8.53 15.77
CA ILE A 214 6.67 9.28 16.76
C ILE A 214 7.60 8.30 17.46
N GLU A 215 8.86 8.34 17.04
CA GLU A 215 9.82 7.28 17.33
C GLU A 215 11.13 7.87 17.87
N GLU A 216 11.67 8.83 17.11
CA GLU A 216 12.83 9.65 17.46
C GLU A 216 12.50 11.14 17.32
N GLY A 217 13.19 11.99 18.08
CA GLY A 217 13.07 13.43 17.91
C GLY A 217 13.63 14.25 19.07
N ASP A 218 13.53 15.58 18.92
CA ASP A 218 13.88 16.53 19.97
C ASP A 218 12.92 16.43 21.17
N SER A 219 13.35 16.93 22.33
CA SER A 219 12.46 17.11 23.48
C SER A 219 11.63 18.39 23.36
N GLY A 220 10.49 18.46 24.07
CA GLY A 220 9.65 19.67 24.10
C GLY A 220 8.75 19.84 22.89
N LEU A 221 8.44 18.75 22.18
CA LEU A 221 7.63 18.77 20.96
C LEU A 221 6.12 18.69 21.18
N ALA A 222 5.65 18.59 22.42
CA ALA A 222 4.22 18.40 22.73
C ALA A 222 3.33 19.45 22.06
N ASP A 223 3.60 20.74 22.25
CA ASP A 223 2.79 21.83 21.68
C ASP A 223 2.78 21.83 20.15
N TYR A 224 3.89 21.41 19.52
CA TYR A 224 3.99 21.29 18.06
C TYR A 224 3.09 20.17 17.53
N PHE A 225 3.14 18.99 18.16
CA PHE A 225 2.25 17.88 17.82
C PHE A 225 0.77 18.26 18.00
N GLN A 226 0.40 18.85 19.15
CA GLN A 226 -0.97 19.29 19.39
C GLN A 226 -1.46 20.31 18.36
N THR A 227 -0.58 21.22 17.93
CA THR A 227 -0.88 22.20 16.88
C THR A 227 -1.15 21.49 15.55
N ALA A 228 -0.29 20.53 15.16
CA ALA A 228 -0.47 19.76 13.93
C ALA A 228 -1.76 18.92 13.96
N PHE A 229 -2.05 18.23 15.07
CA PHE A 229 -3.27 17.41 15.21
C PHE A 229 -4.53 18.26 15.12
N LYS A 230 -4.57 19.37 15.86
CA LYS A 230 -5.70 20.30 15.84
C LYS A 230 -5.93 20.86 14.43
N THR A 231 -4.86 21.23 13.73
CA THR A 231 -4.93 21.75 12.36
C THR A 231 -5.47 20.68 11.40
N ALA A 232 -4.98 19.44 11.50
CA ALA A 232 -5.49 18.31 10.75
C ALA A 232 -6.99 18.11 10.96
N LYS A 233 -7.46 18.08 12.23
CA LYS A 233 -8.88 17.93 12.57
C LYS A 233 -9.74 19.09 12.06
N GLN A 234 -9.25 20.33 12.11
CA GLN A 234 -9.98 21.49 11.60
C GLN A 234 -10.22 21.43 10.08
N ILE A 235 -9.29 20.83 9.34
CA ILE A 235 -9.39 20.64 7.89
C ILE A 235 -10.18 19.37 7.53
N GLY A 236 -10.42 18.49 8.50
CA GLY A 236 -11.26 17.30 8.35
C GLY A 236 -10.49 15.99 8.23
N PHE A 237 -9.17 16.01 8.40
CA PHE A 237 -8.37 14.79 8.44
C PHE A 237 -8.63 14.01 9.73
N GLN A 238 -8.49 12.69 9.66
CA GLN A 238 -8.28 11.86 10.84
C GLN A 238 -6.81 11.94 11.30
N VAL A 239 -6.56 11.77 12.59
CA VAL A 239 -5.21 11.77 13.18
C VAL A 239 -4.92 10.40 13.79
N PHE A 240 -3.80 9.82 13.36
CA PHE A 240 -3.29 8.55 13.85
C PHE A 240 -1.90 8.77 14.45
N VAL A 241 -1.63 8.25 15.63
CA VAL A 241 -0.33 8.34 16.30
C VAL A 241 0.17 6.95 16.63
N THR A 242 1.43 6.66 16.32
CA THR A 242 2.12 5.44 16.76
C THR A 242 3.42 5.80 17.48
N VAL A 243 3.85 4.88 18.35
CA VAL A 243 5.07 4.98 19.15
C VAL A 243 5.65 3.57 19.33
N SER A 244 6.96 3.45 19.55
CA SER A 244 7.57 2.20 19.99
C SER A 244 7.01 1.76 21.33
N HIS A 245 6.62 0.48 21.43
CA HIS A 245 6.17 -0.10 22.69
C HIS A 245 5.14 0.81 23.37
N SER A 246 5.39 1.22 24.62
CA SER A 246 4.50 2.12 25.34
C SER A 246 4.83 3.62 25.19
N ALA A 247 5.99 3.98 24.63
CA ALA A 247 6.47 5.36 24.46
C ALA A 247 7.67 5.45 23.48
N PRO A 248 7.83 6.56 22.74
CA PRO A 248 8.94 6.75 21.78
C PRO A 248 10.29 6.52 22.44
N TYR A 249 11.18 5.74 21.82
CA TYR A 249 12.47 5.42 22.41
C TYR A 249 13.47 6.58 22.32
N GLY A 250 13.36 7.42 21.29
CA GLY A 250 14.35 8.43 20.92
C GLY A 250 13.99 9.85 21.29
N ILE A 251 13.09 10.08 22.26
CA ILE A 251 12.68 11.40 22.74
C ILE A 251 12.94 11.51 24.25
N ALA A 252 13.69 12.54 24.68
CA ALA A 252 14.19 12.61 26.06
C ALA A 252 13.09 12.83 27.11
N ASP A 253 12.02 13.56 26.78
CA ASP A 253 10.84 13.83 27.61
C ASP A 253 9.63 13.00 27.15
N ALA A 254 9.87 11.78 26.64
CA ALA A 254 8.83 10.89 26.12
C ALA A 254 7.69 10.62 27.10
N LYS A 255 7.96 10.61 28.41
CA LYS A 255 6.92 10.39 29.43
C LYS A 255 5.93 11.54 29.50
N GLU A 256 6.45 12.77 29.51
CA GLU A 256 5.66 13.99 29.49
C GLU A 256 4.91 14.10 28.16
N LEU A 257 5.57 13.80 27.05
CA LEU A 257 4.93 13.77 25.72
C LEU A 257 3.77 12.76 25.69
N MET A 258 3.96 11.54 26.18
CA MET A 258 2.90 10.52 26.22
C MET A 258 1.70 10.95 27.07
N ALA A 259 1.90 11.68 28.17
CA ALA A 259 0.78 12.21 28.96
C ALA A 259 -0.09 13.17 28.15
N VAL A 260 0.51 13.95 27.26
CA VAL A 260 -0.19 14.84 26.32
C VAL A 260 -0.90 14.02 25.24
N LEU A 261 -0.19 13.10 24.57
CA LEU A 261 -0.75 12.27 23.50
C LEU A 261 -1.96 11.46 23.96
N LEU A 262 -1.90 10.85 25.14
CA LEU A 262 -3.02 10.03 25.66
C LEU A 262 -4.26 10.87 26.01
N ALA A 263 -4.07 12.16 26.32
CA ALA A 263 -5.14 13.07 26.72
C ALA A 263 -5.71 13.90 25.57
N ASP A 264 -5.09 13.89 24.38
CA ASP A 264 -5.48 14.75 23.26
C ASP A 264 -6.74 14.23 22.55
N GLU A 265 -7.79 15.06 22.51
CA GLU A 265 -9.07 14.73 21.88
C GLU A 265 -9.04 14.87 20.34
N ASN A 266 -7.94 15.39 19.78
CA ASN A 266 -7.74 15.50 18.34
C ASN A 266 -7.14 14.23 17.73
N ILE A 267 -6.74 13.25 18.54
CA ILE A 267 -6.20 11.98 18.05
C ILE A 267 -7.36 10.97 17.93
N ASP A 268 -7.60 10.46 16.73
CA ASP A 268 -8.63 9.42 16.52
C ASP A 268 -8.11 8.05 16.95
N TYR A 269 -6.84 7.76 16.64
CA TYR A 269 -6.20 6.46 16.88
C TYR A 269 -4.83 6.61 17.52
N ILE A 270 -4.58 5.86 18.59
CA ILE A 270 -3.22 5.63 19.10
C ILE A 270 -2.85 4.16 18.95
N SER A 271 -1.67 3.91 18.40
CA SER A 271 -1.23 2.60 17.94
C SER A 271 0.15 2.28 18.49
N PRO A 272 0.25 1.82 19.75
CA PRO A 272 1.54 1.36 20.27
C PRO A 272 2.05 0.15 19.46
N GLN A 273 3.35 0.12 19.15
CA GLN A 273 3.98 -1.00 18.44
C GLN A 273 4.32 -2.13 19.41
N LEU A 274 3.68 -3.28 19.23
CA LEU A 274 3.92 -4.48 20.05
C LEU A 274 5.02 -5.36 19.44
N TYR A 275 6.10 -4.72 18.99
CA TYR A 275 7.28 -5.35 18.39
C TYR A 275 8.49 -4.43 18.47
N THR A 276 9.69 -5.00 18.36
CA THR A 276 10.96 -4.24 18.32
C THR A 276 11.53 -4.20 16.90
N THR A 277 11.44 -5.29 16.17
CA THR A 277 12.03 -5.48 14.83
C THR A 277 10.98 -5.66 13.75
N GLY A 278 9.73 -5.94 14.14
CA GLY A 278 8.64 -6.23 13.21
C GLY A 278 8.74 -7.63 12.59
N SER A 279 9.54 -8.52 13.19
CA SER A 279 9.77 -9.91 12.74
C SER A 279 9.48 -10.94 13.83
N GLU A 280 8.94 -10.49 14.97
CA GLU A 280 8.62 -11.30 16.14
C GLU A 280 7.50 -12.30 15.84
N ASP A 281 7.59 -13.48 16.46
CA ASP A 281 6.57 -14.54 16.37
C ASP A 281 5.43 -14.38 17.40
N GLY A 282 5.30 -13.18 17.98
CA GLY A 282 4.25 -12.81 18.92
C GLY A 282 4.35 -11.33 19.33
N ASN A 283 3.34 -10.85 20.06
CA ASN A 283 3.35 -9.48 20.58
C ASN A 283 4.41 -9.34 21.67
N ASP A 284 5.16 -8.26 21.59
CA ASP A 284 6.02 -7.75 22.64
C ASP A 284 5.24 -6.74 23.49
N TYR A 285 5.26 -6.93 24.80
CA TYR A 285 4.53 -6.10 25.77
C TYR A 285 5.48 -5.33 26.68
N ASP A 286 6.74 -5.21 26.30
CA ASP A 286 7.69 -4.38 27.02
C ASP A 286 7.21 -2.92 27.08
N THR A 287 7.67 -2.23 28.12
CA THR A 287 7.29 -0.84 28.38
C THR A 287 8.55 0.01 28.43
N SER A 288 8.48 1.21 27.87
CA SER A 288 9.58 2.14 27.72
C SER A 288 9.31 3.45 28.46
N GLN A 289 10.37 4.19 28.76
CA GLN A 289 10.32 5.57 29.26
C GLN A 289 9.43 5.81 30.50
N GLY A 290 9.19 4.77 31.31
CA GLY A 290 8.35 4.85 32.51
C GLY A 290 6.87 5.09 32.23
N VAL A 291 6.40 4.81 31.00
CA VAL A 291 5.00 4.76 30.60
C VAL A 291 4.56 3.30 30.55
N THR A 292 3.41 2.98 31.14
CA THR A 292 2.89 1.62 31.27
C THR A 292 1.59 1.45 30.50
N TRP A 293 1.20 0.21 30.22
CA TRP A 293 -0.08 -0.07 29.58
C TRP A 293 -1.31 0.36 30.37
N LYS A 294 -1.19 0.55 31.69
CA LYS A 294 -2.27 1.11 32.51
C LYS A 294 -2.51 2.59 32.22
N ASP A 295 -1.50 3.31 31.78
CA ASP A 295 -1.63 4.74 31.43
C ASP A 295 -2.54 4.92 30.19
N TYR A 296 -2.59 3.91 29.31
CA TYR A 296 -3.50 3.88 28.15
C TYR A 296 -4.97 3.65 28.51
N ALA A 297 -5.31 3.27 29.76
CA ALA A 297 -6.69 2.93 30.14
C ALA A 297 -7.66 4.11 30.04
N ASN A 298 -7.15 5.34 30.16
CA ASN A 298 -7.91 6.57 30.04
C ASN A 298 -7.62 7.33 28.74
N CYS A 299 -6.99 6.68 27.76
CA CYS A 299 -6.70 7.28 26.47
C CYS A 299 -7.98 7.79 25.82
N LYS A 300 -7.93 9.01 25.26
CA LYS A 300 -9.06 9.60 24.53
C LYS A 300 -9.23 9.01 23.13
N ALA A 301 -8.11 8.69 22.50
CA ALA A 301 -8.07 8.03 21.21
C ALA A 301 -8.48 6.56 21.31
N ALA A 302 -8.94 5.98 20.21
CA ALA A 302 -9.12 4.54 20.10
C ALA A 302 -7.74 3.85 20.11
N VAL A 303 -7.52 2.93 21.05
CA VAL A 303 -6.27 2.16 21.12
C VAL A 303 -6.30 1.00 20.11
N VAL A 304 -5.41 1.05 19.12
CA VAL A 304 -5.35 0.12 17.98
C VAL A 304 -3.90 -0.33 17.72
N PRO A 305 -3.31 -1.23 18.53
CA PRO A 305 -1.88 -1.54 18.45
C PRO A 305 -1.40 -1.97 17.07
N SER A 306 -0.18 -1.55 16.73
CA SER A 306 0.57 -2.10 15.61
C SER A 306 1.13 -3.47 16.03
N ILE A 307 0.81 -4.51 15.27
CA ILE A 307 1.22 -5.89 15.54
C ILE A 307 1.87 -6.49 14.29
N VAL A 308 2.82 -7.43 14.46
CA VAL A 308 3.52 -8.01 13.31
C VAL A 308 2.53 -8.69 12.36
N LYS A 309 1.66 -9.56 12.89
CA LYS A 309 0.65 -10.30 12.11
C LYS A 309 -0.72 -10.09 12.72
N SER A 310 -1.76 -9.98 11.88
CA SER A 310 -3.15 -9.78 12.34
C SER A 310 -3.61 -10.86 13.33
N GLU A 311 -3.11 -12.09 13.17
CA GLU A 311 -3.42 -13.24 14.04
C GLU A 311 -3.02 -13.01 15.52
N TYR A 312 -2.11 -12.08 15.80
CA TYR A 312 -1.69 -11.74 17.16
C TYR A 312 -2.67 -10.84 17.90
N TYR A 313 -3.74 -10.35 17.25
CA TYR A 313 -4.69 -9.45 17.88
C TYR A 313 -5.42 -10.08 19.08
N THR A 314 -5.80 -11.36 19.01
CA THR A 314 -6.50 -12.04 20.12
C THR A 314 -5.67 -12.04 21.41
N SER A 315 -4.35 -12.19 21.29
CA SER A 315 -3.45 -12.16 22.46
C SER A 315 -3.31 -10.73 22.99
N ALA A 316 -3.20 -9.72 22.12
CA ALA A 316 -3.20 -8.31 22.51
C ALA A 316 -4.47 -7.94 23.27
N GLN A 317 -5.65 -8.30 22.76
CA GLN A 317 -6.93 -8.04 23.43
C GLN A 317 -6.97 -8.65 24.83
N THR A 318 -6.50 -9.89 24.98
CA THR A 318 -6.47 -10.59 26.26
C THR A 318 -5.55 -9.88 27.26
N TYR A 319 -4.37 -9.44 26.81
CA TYR A 319 -3.40 -8.75 27.64
C TYR A 319 -3.89 -7.35 28.05
N PHE A 320 -4.28 -6.51 27.10
CA PHE A 320 -4.69 -5.12 27.36
C PHE A 320 -5.94 -5.03 28.23
N LYS A 321 -6.87 -6.00 28.11
CA LYS A 321 -8.01 -6.10 29.02
C LYS A 321 -7.60 -6.24 30.48
N GLN A 322 -6.50 -6.94 30.78
CA GLN A 322 -5.96 -7.06 32.14
C GLN A 322 -5.35 -5.74 32.65
N GLN A 323 -4.95 -4.86 31.73
CA GLN A 323 -4.44 -3.52 32.03
C GLN A 323 -5.56 -2.46 32.13
N GLY A 324 -6.82 -2.86 31.91
CA GLY A 324 -7.96 -1.94 31.92
C GLY A 324 -8.15 -1.18 30.59
N VAL A 325 -7.49 -1.62 29.52
CA VAL A 325 -7.57 -0.99 28.19
C VAL A 325 -8.44 -1.84 27.28
N THR A 326 -9.40 -1.21 26.59
CA THR A 326 -10.18 -1.86 25.55
C THR A 326 -9.60 -1.53 24.19
N LEU A 327 -9.15 -2.54 23.46
CA LEU A 327 -8.64 -2.35 22.10
C LEU A 327 -9.80 -2.22 21.11
N SER A 328 -9.67 -1.27 20.18
CA SER A 328 -10.65 -1.04 19.11
C SER A 328 -10.31 -1.79 17.82
N GLY A 329 -9.11 -2.34 17.72
CA GLY A 329 -8.61 -2.99 16.52
C GLY A 329 -7.10 -3.15 16.51
N TYR A 330 -6.52 -3.36 15.34
CA TYR A 330 -5.09 -3.55 15.13
C TYR A 330 -4.63 -3.06 13.77
N ILE A 331 -3.34 -2.77 13.66
CA ILE A 331 -2.66 -2.46 12.40
C ILE A 331 -1.57 -3.49 12.15
N GLN A 332 -1.66 -4.24 11.05
CA GLN A 332 -0.64 -5.24 10.70
C GLN A 332 0.60 -4.56 10.10
N TRP A 333 1.78 -4.89 10.63
CA TRP A 333 3.07 -4.44 10.09
C TRP A 333 3.60 -5.33 8.95
N GLN A 334 3.50 -6.65 9.10
CA GLN A 334 4.03 -7.59 8.13
C GLN A 334 3.36 -7.38 6.76
N GLN A 335 4.20 -7.17 5.75
CA GLN A 335 3.77 -7.13 4.36
C GLN A 335 3.31 -8.52 3.93
N THR A 336 2.21 -8.60 3.19
CA THR A 336 1.71 -9.89 2.71
C THR A 336 2.64 -10.36 1.58
N ASN A 337 3.29 -11.52 1.74
CA ASN A 337 4.23 -12.04 0.77
C ASN A 337 3.59 -12.11 -0.63
N SER A 338 4.27 -11.51 -1.62
CA SER A 338 3.98 -11.62 -3.06
C SER A 338 4.19 -13.03 -3.60
#